data_AF-A0A7K2NYF7-F1
#
_entry.id   AF-A0A7K2NYF7-F1
#
_cell.length_a   1.000
_cell.length_b   1.000
_cell.length_c   1.000
_cell.angle_alpha   90.00
_cell.angle_beta   90.00
_cell.angle_gamma   90.00
#
_symmetry.space_group_name_H-M   'P 1'
#
loop_
_entity.id
_entity.type
_entity.pdbx_description
1 polymer ?
#
loop_
_entity_poly.entity_id
_entity_poly.type
_entity_poly.pdbx_seq_one_letter_code
_entity_poly.pdbx_strand_id
1 'polypeptide(L)' 'TVDGVRLFDAFRGPHWTLLALGADAPGGDVGPAVRVVRGGAHGAYGAGLFLVRPDGYVGWAGDTPEGLGAYLGRFGLSG' A
#
# COMPACT_ATOMS: atom_id res chain seq x y z
N THR A 1 9.24 -11.77 -3.03
CA THR A 1 8.03 -12.04 -2.22
C THR A 1 8.13 -11.16 -0.99
N VAL A 2 7.02 -10.73 -0.42
CA VAL A 2 6.96 -9.98 0.84
C VAL A 2 6.18 -10.86 1.81
N ASP A 3 6.80 -11.26 2.92
CA ASP A 3 6.25 -12.21 3.90
C ASP A 3 5.60 -13.46 3.28
N GLY A 4 6.30 -14.06 2.31
CA GLY A 4 5.84 -15.27 1.60
C GLY A 4 4.81 -15.04 0.49
N VAL A 5 4.28 -13.82 0.35
CA VAL A 5 3.34 -13.46 -0.73
C VAL A 5 4.10 -12.95 -1.95
N ARG A 6 3.77 -13.45 -3.15
CA ARG A 6 4.25 -12.82 -4.39
C ARG A 6 3.50 -11.50 -4.57
N LEU A 7 4.22 -10.39 -4.71
CA LEU A 7 3.62 -9.07 -4.88
C LEU A 7 2.59 -9.05 -6.03
N PHE A 8 2.88 -9.73 -7.13
CA PHE A 8 1.93 -9.90 -8.23
C PHE A 8 0.61 -10.58 -7.82
N ASP A 9 0.63 -11.54 -6.90
CA ASP A 9 -0.58 -12.18 -6.38
C ASP A 9 -1.35 -11.21 -5.47
N ALA A 10 -0.64 -10.36 -4.72
CA ALA A 10 -1.24 -9.35 -3.86
C ALA A 10 -2.03 -8.29 -4.65
N PHE A 11 -1.55 -7.92 -5.84
CA PHE A 11 -2.17 -6.92 -6.72
C PHE A 11 -3.31 -7.46 -7.58
N ARG A 12 -3.56 -8.78 -7.61
CA ARG A 12 -4.63 -9.33 -8.46
C ARG A 12 -6.00 -8.92 -7.95
N GLY A 13 -6.82 -8.36 -8.83
CA GLY A 13 -8.23 -8.06 -8.55
C GLY A 13 -8.51 -6.56 -8.53
N PRO A 14 -9.78 -6.16 -8.33
CA PRO A 14 -10.21 -4.78 -8.46
C PRO A 14 -9.94 -3.94 -7.19
N HIS A 15 -8.88 -4.24 -6.45
CA HIS A 15 -8.61 -3.59 -5.15
C HIS A 15 -7.34 -2.75 -5.17
N TRP A 16 -7.37 -1.72 -4.33
CA TRP A 16 -6.17 -0.96 -3.99
C TRP A 16 -5.32 -1.76 -3.02
N THR A 17 -4.00 -1.72 -3.18
CA THR A 17 -3.06 -2.42 -2.31
C THR A 17 -2.05 -1.44 -1.73
N LEU A 18 -2.03 -1.29 -0.41
CA LEU A 18 -0.96 -0.59 0.29
C LEU A 18 0.13 -1.59 0.69
N LEU A 19 1.34 -1.39 0.20
CA LEU A 19 2.54 -2.07 0.69
C LEU A 19 3.16 -1.23 1.80
N ALA A 20 3.40 -1.84 2.96
CA ALA A 20 4.22 -1.28 4.02
C ALA A 20 5.47 -2.14 4.18
N LEU A 21 6.59 -1.68 3.61
CA LEU A 21 7.83 -2.44 3.49
C LEU A 21 8.89 -1.83 4.41
N GLY A 22 9.29 -2.52 5.47
CA GLY A 22 10.26 -1.98 6.44
C GLY A 22 9.84 -0.65 7.07
N ALA A 23 8.55 -0.33 7.03
CA ALA A 23 7.94 0.90 7.54
C ALA A 23 6.64 0.54 8.28
N ASP A 24 6.26 1.39 9.23
CA ASP A 24 5.02 1.19 9.97
C ASP A 24 3.80 1.38 9.08
N ALA A 25 2.90 0.41 9.11
CA ALA A 25 1.64 0.53 8.39
C ALA A 25 0.76 1.61 9.07
N PRO A 26 0.11 2.49 8.29
CA PRO A 26 -0.83 3.45 8.85
C PRO A 26 -1.94 2.74 9.62
N GLY A 27 -2.16 3.15 10.87
CA GLY A 27 -3.29 2.70 11.66
C GLY A 27 -4.48 3.62 11.43
N GLY A 28 -5.55 3.13 10.81
CA GLY A 28 -6.83 3.86 10.70
C GLY A 28 -7.00 4.74 9.47
N ASP A 29 -5.92 5.30 8.90
CA ASP A 29 -6.01 6.18 7.70
C ASP A 29 -6.48 5.48 6.41
N VAL A 30 -6.58 4.15 6.46
CA VAL A 30 -6.82 3.27 5.33
C VAL A 30 -8.15 2.56 5.53
N GLY A 31 -9.13 2.86 4.66
CA GLY A 31 -10.45 2.25 4.72
C GLY A 31 -10.44 0.76 4.37
N PRO A 32 -11.52 0.01 4.69
CA PRO A 32 -11.58 -1.45 4.56
C PRO A 32 -11.49 -1.96 3.11
N ALA A 33 -11.69 -1.07 2.12
CA ALA A 33 -11.57 -1.37 0.71
C ALA A 33 -10.12 -1.45 0.20
N VAL A 34 -9.13 -1.05 1.01
CA VAL A 34 -7.71 -1.11 0.65
C VAL A 34 -7.06 -2.30 1.35
N ARG A 35 -6.46 -3.18 0.56
CA ARG A 35 -5.70 -4.32 1.08
C ARG A 35 -4.34 -3.84 1.57
N VAL A 36 -4.00 -4.13 2.84
CA VAL A 36 -2.67 -3.81 3.37
C VAL A 36 -1.79 -5.06 3.39
N VAL A 37 -0.63 -4.98 2.75
CA VAL A 37 0.43 -6.00 2.75
C VAL A 37 1.63 -5.44 3.49
N ARG A 38 2.14 -6.21 4.45
CA ARG A 38 3.29 -5.83 5.29
C ARG A 38 4.45 -6.77 5.00
N GLY A 39 5.66 -6.28 5.21
CA GLY A 39 6.85 -7.10 5.32
C GLY A 39 8.12 -6.26 5.38
N GLY A 40 9.28 -6.91 5.33
CA GLY A 40 10.57 -6.22 5.33
C GLY A 40 10.84 -5.38 4.08
N ALA A 41 11.91 -4.58 4.11
CA ALA A 41 12.39 -3.86 2.93
C ALA A 41 12.62 -4.84 1.76
N HIS A 42 12.16 -4.48 0.58
CA HIS A 42 12.21 -5.36 -0.60
C HIS A 42 13.26 -4.83 -1.58
N GLY A 43 14.13 -5.68 -2.13
CA GLY A 43 15.27 -5.23 -2.95
C GLY A 43 14.90 -4.36 -4.18
N ALA A 44 13.69 -4.52 -4.73
CA ALA A 44 13.19 -3.69 -5.84
C ALA A 44 12.50 -2.38 -5.41
N TYR A 45 11.98 -2.30 -4.18
CA TYR A 45 11.17 -1.17 -3.71
C TYR A 45 11.84 -0.39 -2.56
N GLY A 46 12.86 -0.94 -1.90
CA GLY A 46 13.42 -0.38 -0.68
C GLY A 46 12.48 -0.54 0.52
N ALA A 47 12.64 0.36 1.49
CA ALA A 47 11.69 0.56 2.58
C ALA A 47 10.73 1.71 2.26
N GLY A 48 9.54 1.72 2.87
CA GLY A 48 8.53 2.76 2.72
C GLY A 48 7.13 2.22 2.47
N LEU A 49 6.24 3.13 2.13
CA LEU A 49 4.84 2.90 1.84
C LEU A 49 4.55 3.11 0.36
N PHE A 50 3.86 2.15 -0.27
CA PHE A 50 3.51 2.22 -1.69
C PHE A 50 2.05 1.84 -1.90
N LEU A 51 1.25 2.78 -2.38
CA LEU A 51 -0.14 2.54 -2.73
C LEU A 51 -0.23 2.17 -4.22
N VAL A 52 -0.57 0.93 -4.48
CA VAL A 52 -0.77 0.36 -5.82
C VAL A 52 -2.26 0.36 -6.15
N ARG A 53 -2.58 0.94 -7.30
CA ARG A 53 -3.94 1.02 -7.87
C ARG A 53 -4.38 -0.33 -8.44
N PRO A 54 -5.70 -0.54 -8.65
CA PRO A 54 -6.23 -1.74 -9.32
C PRO A 54 -5.69 -1.99 -10.74
N ASP A 55 -5.17 -0.95 -11.41
CA ASP A 55 -4.55 -1.06 -12.74
C ASP A 55 -3.04 -1.39 -12.68
N GLY A 56 -2.50 -1.62 -11.49
CA GLY A 56 -1.11 -2.01 -11.27
C GLY A 56 -0.11 -0.86 -11.15
N TYR A 57 -0.56 0.40 -11.28
CA TYR A 57 0.32 1.56 -11.14
C TYR A 57 0.43 2.03 -9.69
N VAL A 58 1.60 2.57 -9.31
CA VAL A 58 1.76 3.25 -8.03
C VAL A 58 1.04 4.60 -8.10
N GLY A 59 0.01 4.77 -7.27
CA GLY A 59 -0.75 6.02 -7.17
C GLY A 59 -0.16 7.01 -6.17
N TRP A 60 0.49 6.49 -5.12
CA TRP A 60 1.12 7.27 -4.06
C TRP A 60 2.29 6.49 -3.44
N ALA A 61 3.33 7.18 -3.01
CA ALA A 61 4.46 6.60 -2.26
C ALA A 61 5.02 7.62 -1.27
N GLY A 62 5.53 7.12 -0.14
CA GLY A 62 6.16 7.93 0.90
C GLY A 62 6.88 7.07 1.93
N ASP A 63 7.83 7.66 2.65
CA ASP A 63 8.56 6.96 3.72
C ASP A 63 7.70 6.83 4.99
N THR A 64 6.69 7.67 5.12
CA THR A 64 5.82 7.79 6.29
C THR A 64 4.34 7.98 5.86
N PRO A 65 3.34 7.71 6.73
CA PRO A 65 1.91 7.77 6.36
C PRO A 65 1.36 9.16 6.01
N GLU A 66 2.10 10.23 6.25
CA GLU A 66 1.66 11.61 6.10
C GLU A 66 1.15 11.88 4.67
N GLY A 67 -0.09 12.37 4.58
CA GLY A 67 -0.75 12.68 3.31
C GLY A 67 -1.37 11.48 2.60
N LEU A 68 -1.16 10.24 3.05
CA LEU A 68 -1.82 9.04 2.50
C LEU A 68 -3.34 9.13 2.64
N GLY A 69 -3.85 9.49 3.82
CA GLY A 69 -5.29 9.63 4.05
C GLY A 69 -5.92 10.70 3.15
N ALA A 70 -5.24 11.83 2.98
CA ALA A 70 -5.69 12.90 2.07
C ALA A 70 -5.70 12.46 0.60
N TYR A 71 -4.74 11.62 0.20
CA TYR A 71 -4.72 11.01 -1.13
C TYR A 71 -5.88 10.03 -1.31
N LEU A 72 -6.09 9.12 -0.35
CA LEU A 72 -7.17 8.13 -0.36
C LEU A 72 -8.56 8.78 -0.36
N GLY A 73 -8.71 9.91 0.34
CA GLY A 73 -9.95 10.70 0.37
C GLY A 73 -10.43 11.16 -1.02
N ARG A 74 -9.50 11.37 -1.97
CA ARG A 74 -9.85 11.70 -3.38
C ARG A 74 -10.62 10.59 -4.08
N PHE A 75 -10.55 9.37 -3.56
CA PHE A 75 -11.18 8.17 -4.10
C PHE A 75 -12.24 7.57 -3.17
N GLY A 76 -12.54 8.23 -2.04
CA GLY A 76 -13.49 7.71 -1.04
C GLY A 76 -12.98 6.48 -0.28
N LEU A 77 -11.66 6.35 -0.13
CA LEU A 77 -10.99 5.17 0.45
C LEU A 77 -10.35 5.43 1.82
N SER A 78 -10.50 6.63 2.38
CA SER A 78 -10.07 6.95 3.75
C SER A 78 -10.93 6.21 4.78
N GLY A 79 -10.32 5.82 5.92
CA GLY A 79 -10.98 5.17 7.05
C GLY A 79 -11.37 6.15 8.16
#